data_AF-A0A060CRN2-F1
#
_entry.id   AF-A0A060CRN2-F1
#
_cell.length_a   1.000
_cell.length_b   1.000
_cell.length_c   1.000
_cell.angle_alpha   90.00
_cell.angle_beta   90.00
_cell.angle_gamma   90.00
#
_symmetry.space_group_name_H-M   'P 1'
#
loop_
_entity.id
_entity.type
_entity.pdbx_description
1 polymer ?
#
loop_
_entity_poly.entity_id
_entity_poly.type
_entity_poly.pdbx_seq_one_letter_code
_entity_poly.pdbx_strand_id
1 'polypeptide(L)'
;MLSRNISFSLYMTHGGTNWGHWAGANSPGFAPDVTSYDYDAPISESGQTTPKYWELRKALANYMYGEKQAKVPALIKPISIPAFQFTEVAPLFDNLPAAKKDRNIR
;
A
#
# COMPACT_ATOMS: atom_id res chain seq x y z
N MET A 1 23.75 10.79 -3.33
CA MET A 1 22.89 11.87 -3.86
C MET A 1 22.99 13.11 -2.99
N LEU A 2 22.61 13.03 -1.71
CA LEU A 2 22.63 14.16 -0.77
C LEU A 2 23.99 14.86 -0.60
N SER A 3 25.09 14.12 -0.42
CA SER A 3 26.44 14.70 -0.32
C SER A 3 26.91 15.46 -1.57
N ARG A 4 26.19 15.31 -2.69
CA ARG A 4 26.47 15.98 -3.97
C ARG A 4 25.38 16.99 -4.35
N ASN A 5 24.53 17.37 -3.41
CA ASN A 5 23.41 18.29 -3.64
C ASN A 5 22.43 17.83 -4.75
N ILE A 6 22.32 16.51 -4.96
CA ILE A 6 21.38 15.91 -5.91
C ILE A 6 20.05 15.65 -5.21
N SER A 7 18.98 16.21 -5.78
CA SER A 7 17.60 15.99 -5.32
C SER A 7 17.10 14.60 -5.72
N PHE A 8 16.21 14.03 -4.92
CA PHE A 8 15.55 12.75 -5.23
C PHE A 8 14.15 12.69 -4.62
N SER A 9 13.35 11.75 -5.13
CA SER A 9 12.10 11.29 -4.51
C SER A 9 12.22 9.79 -4.26
N LEU A 10 11.89 9.34 -3.05
CA LEU A 10 11.97 7.93 -2.70
C LEU A 10 10.65 7.23 -3.04
N TYR A 11 10.69 6.40 -4.08
CA TYR A 11 9.57 5.57 -4.53
C TYR A 11 9.70 4.15 -3.95
N MET A 12 8.88 3.70 -2.99
CA MET A 12 7.89 4.43 -2.19
C MET A 12 8.44 4.76 -0.80
N THR A 13 8.11 5.94 -0.26
CA THR A 13 8.35 6.24 1.17
C THR A 13 7.27 5.58 2.06
N HIS A 14 6.04 5.55 1.56
CA HIS A 14 4.90 4.79 2.06
C HIS A 14 4.10 4.36 0.83
N GLY A 15 3.83 3.06 0.67
CA GLY A 15 3.08 2.56 -0.48
C GLY A 15 1.57 2.41 -0.21
N GLY A 16 1.20 1.74 0.88
CA GLY A 16 -0.20 1.59 1.30
C GLY A 16 -0.88 0.36 0.71
N THR A 17 -2.08 0.51 0.18
CA THR A 17 -2.94 -0.59 -0.29
C THR A 17 -3.65 -0.22 -1.59
N ASN A 18 -3.68 -1.14 -2.55
CA ASN A 18 -4.49 -1.05 -3.76
C ASN A 18 -5.93 -1.51 -3.46
N TRP A 19 -6.77 -0.61 -2.94
CA TRP A 19 -8.14 -0.96 -2.53
C TRP A 19 -9.03 -1.41 -3.70
N GLY A 20 -9.96 -2.33 -3.43
CA GLY A 20 -10.99 -2.73 -4.38
C GLY A 20 -10.41 -3.27 -5.69
N HIS A 21 -10.69 -2.58 -6.79
CA HIS A 21 -10.31 -2.98 -8.15
C HIS A 21 -9.20 -2.09 -8.75
N TRP A 22 -8.43 -1.40 -7.90
CA TRP A 22 -7.39 -0.46 -8.35
C TRP A 22 -6.00 -1.10 -8.56
N ALA A 23 -5.84 -2.39 -8.22
CA ALA A 23 -4.57 -3.09 -8.46
C ALA A 23 -4.27 -3.22 -9.97
N GLY A 24 -3.00 -3.05 -10.32
CA GLY A 24 -2.51 -3.15 -11.69
C GLY A 24 -2.16 -4.57 -12.12
N ALA A 25 -1.51 -4.66 -13.27
CA ALA A 25 -0.84 -5.85 -13.76
C ALA A 25 0.34 -5.45 -14.66
N ASN A 26 1.37 -6.28 -14.69
CA ASN A 26 2.58 -6.03 -15.49
C ASN A 26 2.61 -6.87 -16.78
N SER A 27 3.55 -6.55 -17.67
CA SER A 27 3.80 -7.17 -18.99
C SER A 27 5.31 -7.16 -19.31
N PRO A 28 5.87 -8.12 -20.08
CA PRO A 28 5.22 -9.22 -20.82
C PRO A 28 4.70 -10.35 -19.92
N GLY A 29 3.64 -11.02 -20.38
CA GLY A 29 2.84 -11.97 -19.57
C GLY A 29 1.80 -11.25 -18.72
N PHE A 30 0.72 -11.92 -18.29
CA PHE A 30 -0.24 -11.33 -17.35
C PHE A 30 0.20 -11.63 -15.92
N ALA A 31 0.74 -10.62 -15.23
CA ALA A 31 1.17 -10.71 -13.84
C ALA A 31 0.40 -9.69 -13.00
N PRO A 32 -0.76 -10.06 -12.40
CA PRO A 32 -1.55 -9.15 -11.59
C PRO A 32 -0.81 -8.79 -10.31
N ASP A 33 -0.83 -7.51 -9.95
CA ASP A 33 -0.27 -7.05 -8.69
C ASP A 33 -1.15 -7.49 -7.51
N VAL A 34 -0.52 -7.70 -6.37
CA VAL A 34 -1.24 -7.98 -5.12
C VAL A 34 -1.92 -6.72 -4.57
N THR A 35 -2.93 -6.92 -3.72
CA THR A 35 -3.64 -5.82 -3.04
C THR A 35 -2.74 -5.02 -2.12
N SER A 36 -1.86 -5.69 -1.36
CA SER A 36 -0.89 -4.99 -0.52
C SER A 36 0.08 -4.21 -1.39
N TYR A 37 0.22 -2.91 -1.11
CA TYR A 37 1.23 -2.07 -1.74
C TYR A 37 2.25 -1.61 -0.70
N ASP A 38 2.55 -2.47 0.30
CA ASP A 38 3.56 -2.22 1.34
C ASP A 38 4.91 -1.80 0.75
N TYR A 39 5.28 -2.42 -0.38
CA TYR A 39 6.47 -2.13 -1.18
C TYR A 39 7.80 -2.37 -0.44
N ASP A 40 7.78 -2.97 0.76
CA ASP A 40 8.90 -2.93 1.71
C ASP A 40 9.39 -1.47 1.90
N ALA A 41 8.44 -0.52 1.88
CA ALA A 41 8.74 0.89 2.04
C ALA A 41 9.25 1.18 3.47
N PRO A 42 9.94 2.31 3.71
CA PRO A 42 10.27 2.74 5.06
C PRO A 42 9.05 2.77 5.99
N ILE A 43 7.89 3.22 5.51
CA ILE A 43 6.63 3.19 6.25
C ILE A 43 5.75 2.07 5.68
N SER A 44 5.40 1.10 6.52
CA SER A 44 4.64 -0.10 6.10
C SER A 44 3.23 0.23 5.59
N GLU A 45 2.55 -0.75 5.03
CA GLU A 45 1.15 -0.66 4.56
C GLU A 45 0.21 -0.05 5.61
N SER A 46 0.34 -0.43 6.89
CA SER A 46 -0.47 0.09 8.00
C SER A 46 0.10 1.35 8.67
N GLY A 47 1.07 2.02 8.04
CA GLY A 47 1.65 3.26 8.54
C GLY A 47 2.67 3.10 9.66
N GLN A 48 3.14 1.88 9.93
CA GLN A 48 4.09 1.62 11.01
C GLN A 48 5.52 1.95 10.57
N THR A 49 6.35 2.40 11.51
CA THR A 49 7.79 2.57 11.27
C THR A 49 8.47 1.21 11.16
N THR A 50 9.31 1.02 10.14
CA THR A 50 10.14 -0.18 9.97
C THR A 50 11.59 0.10 10.39
N PRO A 51 12.47 -0.92 10.47
CA PRO A 51 13.92 -0.70 10.59
C PRO A 51 14.47 0.23 9.49
N LYS A 52 13.95 0.12 8.26
CA LYS A 52 14.33 0.96 7.12
C LYS A 52 13.95 2.43 7.33
N TYR A 53 12.82 2.72 7.98
CA TYR A 53 12.46 4.08 8.40
C TYR A 53 13.52 4.70 9.30
N TRP A 54 13.96 3.97 10.32
CA TRP A 54 14.89 4.50 11.32
C TRP A 54 16.27 4.77 10.72
N GLU A 55 16.77 3.90 9.84
CA GLU A 55 18.03 4.12 9.14
C GLU A 55 17.93 5.29 8.14
N LEU A 56 16.84 5.38 7.37
CA LEU A 56 16.61 6.51 6.47
C LEU A 56 16.54 7.83 7.25
N ARG A 57 15.77 7.85 8.34
CA ARG A 57 15.62 9.02 9.21
C ARG A 57 16.96 9.45 9.80
N LYS A 58 17.78 8.51 10.28
CA LYS A 58 19.14 8.78 10.76
C LYS A 58 20.03 9.36 9.67
N ALA A 59 19.98 8.82 8.46
CA ALA A 59 20.77 9.33 7.34
C ALA A 59 20.37 10.77 6.96
N LEU A 60 19.06 11.06 6.91
CA LEU A 60 18.54 12.40 6.58
C LEU A 60 18.87 13.45 7.66
N ALA A 61 19.01 13.05 8.92
CA ALA A 61 19.36 13.96 10.01
C ALA A 61 20.69 14.69 9.78
N ASN A 62 21.62 14.06 9.05
CA ASN A 62 22.93 14.66 8.71
C ASN A 62 22.84 15.80 7.68
N TYR A 63 21.67 16.01 7.06
CA TYR A 63 21.45 16.97 5.98
C TYR A 63 20.37 18.01 6.32
N MET A 64 20.14 18.27 7.62
CA MET A 64 19.11 19.20 8.11
C MET A 64 19.61 20.64 8.32
N TYR A 65 20.90 20.95 8.12
CA TYR A 65 21.46 22.32 8.20
C TYR A 65 21.11 23.11 9.49
N GLY A 66 21.04 22.44 10.64
CA GLY A 66 20.71 23.06 11.93
C GLY A 66 19.24 22.90 12.35
N GLU A 67 18.37 22.47 11.45
CA GLU A 67 16.98 22.09 11.74
C GLU A 67 16.91 20.75 12.49
N LYS A 68 15.80 20.55 13.22
CA LYS A 68 15.51 19.27 13.91
C LYS A 68 14.41 18.52 13.19
N GLN A 69 14.53 17.20 13.14
CA GLN A 69 13.48 16.36 12.58
C GLN A 69 12.22 16.42 13.46
N ALA A 70 11.05 16.54 12.82
CA ALA A 70 9.75 16.47 13.51
C ALA A 70 9.59 15.15 14.27
N LYS A 71 8.90 15.18 15.43
CA LYS A 71 8.60 13.96 16.20
C LYS A 71 7.83 12.96 15.36
N VAL A 72 8.11 11.67 15.54
CA VAL A 72 7.32 10.60 14.93
C VAL A 72 5.93 10.61 15.57
N PRO A 73 4.84 10.60 14.78
CA PRO A 73 3.48 10.52 15.32
C PRO A 73 3.27 9.24 16.13
N ALA A 74 2.29 9.26 17.04
CA ALA A 74 1.87 8.04 17.74
C ALA A 74 1.32 7.02 16.73
N LEU A 75 1.77 5.77 16.84
CA LEU A 75 1.35 4.69 15.94
C LEU A 75 -0.05 4.19 16.31
N ILE A 76 -0.84 3.87 15.27
CA ILE A 76 -2.14 3.22 15.44
C ILE A 76 -1.89 1.77 15.86
N LYS A 77 -2.49 1.36 16.97
CA LYS A 77 -2.33 0.00 17.52
C LYS A 77 -3.28 -0.96 16.80
N PRO A 78 -2.78 -2.13 16.33
CA PRO A 78 -3.67 -3.16 15.81
C PRO A 78 -4.52 -3.73 16.94
N ILE A 79 -5.73 -4.16 16.60
CA ILE A 79 -6.60 -4.94 17.47
C ILE A 79 -6.69 -6.37 16.95
N SER A 80 -7.03 -7.31 17.85
CA SER A 80 -7.40 -8.66 17.46
C SER A 80 -8.93 -8.77 17.47
N ILE A 81 -9.50 -9.30 16.38
CA ILE A 81 -10.93 -9.57 16.26
C ILE A 81 -11.12 -11.07 16.52
N PRO A 82 -12.03 -11.48 17.43
CA PRO A 82 -12.28 -12.90 17.67
C PRO A 82 -12.87 -13.57 16.44
N ALA A 83 -12.71 -14.90 16.33
CA ALA A 83 -13.31 -15.66 15.24
C ALA A 83 -14.84 -15.48 15.23
N PHE A 84 -15.40 -15.29 14.05
CA PHE A 84 -16.85 -15.19 13.82
C PHE A 84 -17.26 -16.10 12.67
N GLN A 85 -18.53 -16.53 12.66
CA GLN A 85 -19.07 -17.39 11.63
C GLN A 85 -19.92 -16.58 10.66
N PHE A 86 -19.80 -16.89 9.36
CA PHE A 86 -20.74 -16.41 8.36
C PHE A 86 -21.96 -17.35 8.35
N THR A 87 -23.14 -16.81 8.70
CA THR A 87 -24.39 -17.59 8.81
C THR A 87 -25.34 -17.39 7.63
N GLU A 88 -25.03 -16.45 6.73
CA GLU A 88 -25.87 -16.08 5.59
C GLU A 88 -25.07 -16.24 4.28
N VAL A 89 -25.76 -16.67 3.22
CA VAL A 89 -25.18 -16.86 1.89
C VAL A 89 -26.19 -16.46 0.82
N ALA A 90 -25.72 -15.82 -0.23
CA ALA A 90 -26.48 -15.52 -1.44
C ALA A 90 -25.72 -16.09 -2.65
N PRO A 91 -26.15 -17.24 -3.21
CA PRO A 91 -25.50 -17.83 -4.38
C PRO A 91 -25.55 -16.87 -5.58
N LEU A 92 -24.42 -16.69 -6.26
CA LEU A 92 -24.31 -15.71 -7.34
C LEU A 92 -25.30 -15.98 -8.49
N PHE A 93 -25.50 -17.24 -8.87
CA PHE A 93 -26.39 -17.60 -9.98
C PHE A 93 -27.88 -17.44 -9.68
N ASP A 94 -28.27 -17.45 -8.40
CA ASP A 94 -29.64 -17.16 -7.96
C ASP A 94 -29.91 -15.65 -7.88
N ASN A 95 -28.86 -14.82 -7.96
CA ASN A 95 -28.90 -13.36 -7.78
C ASN A 95 -28.34 -12.60 -9.00
N LEU A 96 -28.42 -13.19 -10.20
CA LEU A 96 -27.98 -12.52 -11.42
C LEU A 96 -28.89 -11.32 -11.77
N PRO A 97 -28.34 -10.22 -12.31
CA PRO A 97 -29.15 -9.15 -12.87
C PRO A 97 -29.83 -9.63 -14.16
N ALA A 98 -30.76 -8.81 -14.69
CA ALA A 98 -31.37 -9.07 -15.99
C ALA A 98 -30.31 -9.24 -17.08
N ALA A 99 -30.38 -10.36 -17.80
CA ALA A 99 -29.42 -10.70 -18.85
C ALA A 99 -29.45 -9.66 -19.99
N LYS A 100 -28.27 -9.24 -20.44
CA LYS A 100 -28.12 -8.42 -21.66
C LYS A 100 -27.72 -9.34 -22.81
N LYS A 101 -28.50 -9.32 -23.91
CA LYS A 101 -28.14 -9.99 -25.16
C LYS A 101 -27.50 -8.97 -26.10
N ASP A 102 -26.24 -9.19 -26.46
CA ASP A 102 -25.55 -8.39 -27.47
C ASP A 102 -24.98 -9.32 -28.55
N ARG A 103 -24.99 -8.87 -29.81
CA ARG A 103 -24.39 -9.59 -30.95
C ARG A 103 -23.00 -9.06 -31.32
N ASN A 104 -22.60 -7.89 -30.79
CA ASN A 104 -21.36 -7.21 -31.14
C ASN A 104 -20.50 -6.99 -29.90
N ILE A 105 -19.88 -8.05 -29.39
CA ILE A 105 -18.82 -7.89 -28.40
C ILE A 105 -17.55 -7.51 -29.19
N ARG A 106 -17.21 -6.23 -29.21
CA ARG A 106 -15.86 -5.76 -29.58
C ARG A 106 -15.00 -5.67 -28.33
#